data_AF-A0A520HSC7-F1
#
_entry.id   AF-A0A520HSC7-F1
#
_cell.length_a   1.000
_cell.length_b   1.000
_cell.length_c   1.000
_cell.angle_alpha   90.00
_cell.angle_beta   90.00
_cell.angle_gamma   90.00
#
_symmetry.space_group_name_H-M   'P 1'
#
loop_
_entity.id
_entity.type
_entity.pdbx_description
1 polymer ?
#
loop_
_entity_poly.entity_id
_entity_poly.type
_entity_poly.pdbx_seq_one_letter_code
_entity_poly.pdbx_strand_id
1 'polypeptide(L)'
;MTVLVARPVPTRRTAGQRYALVATAHTRLMMLMLLFAAAVLLVIMRLGMLAITSGAEATTRIATLASRGDIVDRNGAPLARTIDSWTISVHPKKLIGDPMDIAARLAALMPEGGDQAHYYDLLTRKVNFAYLQRRASPALVEQVNAIGEPAIVFARETQRLYPQSTLAAHALGFLSTDGHGMSGMERVLDQQLLDPTQAGKPVALSLDVRVQAALESELGRAMGTFSARGAGGIVLDVHTGEVIAMVSLPTFNPNRVGMAGSEELRNITTQSVFELGSTFKPITMATAMDTGVVTSMARRFDATHPLKVGGYT
;
A
#
# COMPACT_ATOMS: atom_id res chain seq x y z
N MET A 1 -68.57 21.48 96.57
CA MET A 1 -67.28 20.80 96.46
C MET A 1 -66.85 20.87 95.01
N THR A 2 -65.83 21.69 94.74
CA THR A 2 -65.35 22.10 93.43
C THR A 2 -64.27 21.13 92.98
N VAL A 3 -64.35 20.58 91.76
CA VAL A 3 -63.18 19.98 91.10
C VAL A 3 -63.14 20.52 89.68
N LEU A 4 -62.27 21.50 89.49
CA LEU A 4 -61.91 22.10 88.22
C LEU A 4 -60.77 21.26 87.62
N VAL A 5 -61.06 20.52 86.55
CA VAL A 5 -60.03 19.80 85.78
C VAL A 5 -59.47 20.75 84.72
N ALA A 6 -58.23 21.19 84.90
CA ALA A 6 -57.52 22.01 83.94
C ALA A 6 -57.08 21.18 82.72
N ARG A 7 -57.43 21.64 81.50
CA ARG A 7 -56.90 21.09 80.23
C ARG A 7 -55.45 21.54 80.01
N PRO A 8 -54.55 20.68 79.48
CA PRO A 8 -53.20 21.10 79.15
C PRO A 8 -53.19 22.03 77.92
N VAL A 9 -52.37 23.08 77.99
CA VAL A 9 -52.13 24.07 76.94
C VAL A 9 -51.38 23.43 75.76
N PRO A 10 -51.78 23.66 74.50
CA PRO A 10 -51.01 23.18 73.35
C PRO A 10 -49.70 23.97 73.24
N THR A 11 -48.57 23.26 73.24
CA THR A 11 -47.24 23.82 73.01
C THR A 11 -47.14 24.35 71.58
N ARG A 12 -47.23 25.67 71.45
CA ARG A 12 -47.07 26.40 70.19
C ARG A 12 -45.61 26.26 69.73
N ARG A 13 -45.32 25.31 68.82
CA ARG A 13 -44.02 25.23 68.12
C ARG A 13 -43.75 26.58 67.47
N THR A 14 -42.70 27.26 67.92
CA THR A 14 -42.33 28.62 67.53
C THR A 14 -41.88 28.67 66.07
N ALA A 15 -42.19 29.78 65.39
CA ALA A 15 -41.94 30.00 63.96
C ALA A 15 -40.48 29.78 63.52
N GLY A 16 -39.50 29.86 64.43
CA GLY A 16 -38.08 29.64 64.16
C GLY A 16 -37.72 28.25 63.62
N GLN A 17 -38.45 27.19 64.00
CA GLN A 17 -38.18 25.83 63.50
C GLN A 17 -38.57 25.65 62.02
N ARG A 18 -39.56 26.40 61.52
CA ARG A 18 -39.96 26.36 60.10
C ARG A 18 -38.94 27.07 59.22
N TYR A 19 -38.37 28.19 59.67
CA TYR A 19 -37.30 28.89 58.93
C TYR A 19 -36.02 28.06 58.82
N ALA A 20 -35.64 27.32 59.87
CA ALA A 20 -34.45 26.45 59.83
C ALA A 20 -34.61 25.24 58.87
N LEU A 21 -35.81 24.66 58.76
CA LEU A 21 -36.09 23.58 57.80
C LEU A 21 -36.12 24.08 56.34
N VAL A 22 -36.63 25.28 56.10
CA VAL A 22 -36.63 25.89 54.75
C VAL A 22 -35.20 26.30 54.36
N ALA A 23 -34.42 26.88 55.27
CA ALA A 23 -33.03 27.25 55.01
C ALA A 23 -32.14 26.02 54.71
N THR A 24 -32.31 24.92 55.45
CA THR A 24 -31.57 23.67 55.20
C THR A 24 -32.00 22.97 53.90
N ALA A 25 -33.27 23.09 53.50
CA ALA A 25 -33.72 22.63 52.19
C ALA A 25 -33.11 23.47 51.05
N HIS A 26 -33.03 24.79 51.23
CA HIS A 26 -32.46 25.71 50.24
C HIS A 26 -30.94 25.50 50.05
N THR A 27 -30.19 25.31 51.14
CA THR A 27 -28.75 25.00 51.04
C THR A 27 -28.48 23.65 50.39
N ARG A 28 -29.29 22.63 50.68
CA ARG A 28 -29.21 21.32 50.01
C ARG A 28 -29.50 21.41 48.52
N LEU A 29 -30.54 22.15 48.13
CA LEU A 29 -30.89 22.36 46.73
C LEU A 29 -29.79 23.14 45.98
N MET A 30 -29.20 24.15 46.62
CA MET A 30 -28.08 24.91 46.06
C MET A 30 -26.83 24.04 45.86
N MET A 31 -26.49 23.18 46.84
CA MET A 31 -25.38 22.22 46.70
C MET A 31 -25.61 21.23 45.56
N LEU A 32 -26.86 20.75 45.39
CA LEU A 32 -27.23 19.81 44.34
C LEU A 32 -27.16 20.46 42.94
N MET A 33 -27.64 21.71 42.82
CA MET A 33 -27.48 22.50 41.58
C MET A 33 -26.01 22.75 41.23
N LEU A 34 -25.17 23.03 42.23
CA LEU A 34 -23.75 23.31 42.01
C LEU A 34 -23.00 22.04 41.58
N LEU A 35 -23.32 20.89 42.17
CA LEU A 35 -22.81 19.58 41.73
C LEU A 35 -23.27 19.24 40.30
N PHE A 36 -24.54 19.50 39.97
CA PHE A 36 -25.05 19.27 38.61
C PHE A 36 -24.36 20.16 37.58
N ALA A 37 -24.20 21.45 37.88
CA ALA A 37 -23.48 22.39 37.01
C ALA A 37 -22.01 21.96 36.80
N ALA A 38 -21.33 21.50 37.87
CA ALA A 38 -19.97 21.00 37.77
C ALA A 38 -19.87 19.75 36.87
N ALA A 39 -20.84 18.83 36.97
CA ALA A 39 -20.88 17.64 36.12
C ALA A 39 -21.10 17.98 34.64
N VAL A 40 -22.01 18.92 34.34
CA VAL A 40 -22.25 19.41 32.97
C VAL A 40 -21.01 20.09 32.40
N LEU A 41 -20.33 20.92 33.19
CA LEU A 41 -19.08 21.57 32.79
C LEU A 41 -18.00 20.54 32.43
N LEU A 42 -17.89 19.46 33.21
CA LEU A 42 -16.93 18.38 32.98
C LEU A 42 -17.22 17.64 31.66
N VAL A 43 -18.49 17.40 31.35
CA VAL A 43 -18.91 16.80 30.07
C VAL A 43 -18.59 17.72 28.89
N ILE A 44 -18.91 19.01 28.98
CA ILE A 44 -18.59 20.00 27.94
C ILE A 44 -17.08 20.09 27.73
N MET A 45 -16.30 20.15 28.80
CA MET A 45 -14.83 20.18 28.73
C MET A 45 -14.28 18.91 28.08
N ARG A 46 -14.84 17.73 28.42
CA ARG A 46 -14.41 16.46 27.83
C ARG A 46 -14.73 16.39 26.34
N LEU A 47 -15.92 16.86 25.93
CA LEU A 47 -16.31 16.95 24.52
C LEU A 47 -15.43 17.96 23.76
N GLY A 48 -15.10 19.10 24.36
CA GLY A 48 -14.20 20.09 23.79
C GLY A 48 -12.78 19.54 23.60
N MET A 49 -12.22 18.87 24.61
CA MET A 49 -10.93 18.18 24.49
C MET A 49 -10.96 17.13 23.36
N LEU A 50 -12.02 16.32 23.30
CA LEU A 50 -12.16 15.30 22.27
C LEU A 50 -12.27 15.93 20.88
N ALA A 51 -12.98 17.05 20.71
CA ALA A 51 -13.09 17.74 19.43
C ALA A 51 -11.74 18.28 18.93
N ILE A 52 -10.89 18.80 19.84
CA ILE A 52 -9.56 19.31 19.50
C ILE A 52 -8.61 18.16 19.13
N THR A 53 -8.63 17.05 19.88
CA THR A 53 -7.73 15.91 19.62
C THR A 53 -8.17 15.06 18.43
N SER A 54 -9.48 14.83 18.26
CA SER A 54 -10.01 14.04 17.13
C SER A 54 -9.99 14.82 15.80
N GLY A 55 -10.10 16.15 15.84
CA GLY A 55 -9.88 16.99 14.66
C GLY A 55 -8.45 16.89 14.13
N ALA A 56 -7.45 16.77 15.01
CA ALA A 56 -6.07 16.58 14.59
C ALA A 56 -5.84 15.19 13.97
N GLU A 57 -6.37 14.11 14.56
CA GLU A 57 -6.15 12.74 14.03
C GLU A 57 -6.88 12.47 12.70
N ALA A 58 -8.08 13.01 12.49
CA ALA A 58 -8.82 12.83 11.24
C ALA A 58 -8.23 13.65 10.08
N THR A 59 -7.74 14.86 10.37
CA THR A 59 -7.15 15.74 9.33
C THR A 59 -5.72 15.33 8.98
N THR A 60 -4.95 14.75 9.92
CA THR A 60 -3.58 14.27 9.65
C THR A 60 -3.55 12.99 8.79
N ARG A 61 -4.67 12.27 8.65
CA ARG A 61 -4.77 11.15 7.69
C ARG A 61 -5.12 11.59 6.27
N ILE A 62 -5.73 12.78 6.12
CA ILE A 62 -6.20 13.30 4.82
C ILE A 62 -5.21 14.33 4.26
N ALA A 63 -4.45 15.03 5.12
CA ALA A 63 -3.35 15.87 4.71
C ALA A 63 -2.10 15.01 4.46
N THR A 64 -1.57 15.10 3.24
CA THR A 64 -0.22 14.72 2.82
C THR A 64 0.11 13.23 2.69
N LEU A 65 -0.59 12.50 1.83
CA LEU A 65 0.19 11.67 0.90
C LEU A 65 0.87 12.65 -0.05
N ALA A 66 2.08 13.10 0.32
CA ALA A 66 2.91 13.83 -0.62
C ALA A 66 2.94 13.02 -1.92
N SER A 67 2.66 13.67 -3.05
CA SER A 67 2.64 13.00 -4.35
C SER A 67 3.96 12.26 -4.53
N ARG A 68 3.88 10.92 -4.51
CA ARG A 68 5.07 10.07 -4.61
C ARG A 68 5.84 10.42 -5.87
N GLY A 69 7.15 10.64 -5.76
CA GLY A 69 8.00 11.02 -6.88
C GLY A 69 7.93 10.04 -8.06
N ASP A 70 8.07 10.54 -9.28
CA ASP A 70 8.15 9.70 -10.47
C ASP A 70 9.52 9.00 -10.53
N ILE A 71 9.56 7.78 -11.08
CA ILE A 71 10.79 7.07 -11.39
C ILE A 71 10.97 7.09 -12.90
N VAL A 72 12.14 7.51 -13.35
CA VAL A 72 12.51 7.57 -14.77
C VAL A 72 13.74 6.72 -15.06
N ASP A 73 13.91 6.34 -16.31
CA ASP A 73 15.13 5.71 -16.81
C ASP A 73 16.26 6.76 -16.92
N ARG A 74 17.47 6.32 -17.27
CA ARG A 74 18.65 7.18 -17.43
C ARG A 74 18.49 8.28 -18.49
N ASN A 75 17.54 8.13 -19.41
CA ASN A 75 17.23 9.06 -20.50
C ASN A 75 15.97 9.90 -20.21
N GLY A 76 15.36 9.77 -19.02
CA GLY A 76 14.14 10.47 -18.63
C GLY A 76 12.83 9.80 -19.07
N ALA A 77 12.86 8.60 -19.62
CA ALA A 77 11.65 7.85 -19.96
C ALA A 77 10.93 7.39 -18.67
N PRO A 78 9.60 7.57 -18.55
CA PRO A 78 8.90 7.24 -17.32
C PRO A 78 8.77 5.73 -17.12
N LEU A 79 9.23 5.26 -15.96
CA LEU A 79 9.14 3.86 -15.53
C LEU A 79 8.03 3.65 -14.50
N ALA A 80 7.86 4.58 -13.56
CA ALA A 80 6.75 4.59 -12.62
C ALA A 80 6.30 6.03 -12.36
N ARG A 81 4.99 6.28 -12.39
CA ARG A 81 4.41 7.62 -12.24
C ARG A 81 3.27 7.64 -11.26
N THR A 82 3.08 8.77 -10.61
CA THR A 82 1.88 9.02 -9.80
C THR A 82 0.88 9.79 -10.65
N ILE A 83 -0.32 9.22 -10.82
CA ILE A 83 -1.41 9.85 -11.58
C ILE A 83 -2.63 10.08 -10.68
N ASP A 84 -3.31 11.20 -10.89
CA ASP A 84 -4.64 11.41 -10.33
C ASP A 84 -5.65 10.66 -11.18
N SER A 85 -6.40 9.75 -10.55
CA SER A 85 -7.45 9.03 -11.25
C SER A 85 -8.70 8.87 -10.41
N TRP A 86 -9.82 8.71 -11.10
CA TRP A 86 -11.05 8.30 -10.43
C TRP A 86 -10.97 6.83 -10.04
N THR A 87 -11.43 6.54 -8.84
CA THR A 87 -11.68 5.20 -8.32
C THR A 87 -13.19 5.05 -8.12
N ILE A 88 -13.74 3.93 -8.62
CA ILE A 88 -15.12 3.52 -8.41
C ILE A 88 -15.11 2.45 -7.32
N SER A 89 -15.88 2.69 -6.27
CA SER A 89 -16.00 1.78 -5.13
C SER A 89 -17.45 1.65 -4.71
N VAL A 90 -17.76 0.64 -3.90
CA VAL A 90 -19.10 0.41 -3.38
C VAL A 90 -19.08 0.19 -1.87
N HIS A 91 -20.15 0.62 -1.21
CA HIS A 91 -20.46 0.28 0.17
C HIS A 91 -21.61 -0.77 0.20
N PRO A 92 -21.32 -2.08 0.21
CA PRO A 92 -22.34 -3.14 0.10
C PRO A 92 -23.50 -3.00 1.10
N LYS A 93 -23.22 -2.55 2.33
CA LYS A 93 -24.23 -2.37 3.38
C LYS A 93 -25.22 -1.22 3.13
N LYS A 94 -24.93 -0.33 2.19
CA LYS A 94 -25.77 0.82 1.83
C LYS A 94 -26.51 0.61 0.52
N LEU A 95 -26.37 -0.57 -0.10
CA LEU A 95 -26.99 -0.92 -1.36
C LEU A 95 -28.52 -0.90 -1.23
N ILE A 96 -29.19 -0.15 -2.11
CA ILE A 96 -30.65 0.00 -2.10
C ILE A 96 -31.28 -0.76 -3.27
N GLY A 97 -30.69 -0.69 -4.46
CA GLY A 97 -31.20 -1.36 -5.65
C GLY A 97 -30.98 -2.88 -5.65
N ASP A 98 -31.54 -3.56 -6.66
CA ASP A 98 -31.36 -5.00 -6.86
C ASP A 98 -29.88 -5.29 -7.22
N PRO A 99 -29.14 -6.06 -6.39
CA PRO A 99 -27.75 -6.38 -6.65
C PRO A 99 -27.54 -7.10 -7.99
N MET A 100 -28.53 -7.86 -8.46
CA MET A 100 -28.42 -8.63 -9.71
C MET A 100 -28.46 -7.72 -10.94
N ASP A 101 -29.40 -6.76 -10.99
CA ASP A 101 -29.50 -5.80 -12.10
C ASP A 101 -28.28 -4.86 -12.12
N ILE A 102 -27.86 -4.39 -10.94
CA ILE A 102 -26.67 -3.53 -10.83
C ILE A 102 -25.43 -4.29 -11.29
N ALA A 103 -25.23 -5.54 -10.85
CA ALA A 103 -24.11 -6.35 -11.28
C ALA A 103 -24.08 -6.55 -12.80
N ALA A 104 -25.24 -6.78 -13.44
CA ALA A 104 -25.34 -6.93 -14.89
C ALA A 104 -24.92 -5.65 -15.62
N ARG A 105 -25.37 -4.48 -15.15
CA ARG A 105 -24.98 -3.17 -15.70
C ARG A 105 -23.50 -2.89 -15.51
N LEU A 106 -22.95 -3.18 -14.33
CA LEU A 106 -21.53 -3.01 -14.05
C LEU A 106 -20.66 -3.90 -14.93
N ALA A 107 -21.05 -5.16 -15.15
CA ALA A 107 -20.35 -6.07 -16.06
C ALA A 107 -20.36 -5.58 -17.51
N ALA A 108 -21.46 -4.97 -17.95
CA ALA A 108 -21.56 -4.38 -19.29
C ALA A 108 -20.66 -3.14 -19.45
N LEU A 109 -20.53 -2.31 -18.41
CA LEU A 109 -19.71 -1.09 -18.44
C LEU A 109 -18.21 -1.37 -18.18
N MET A 110 -17.88 -2.42 -17.44
CA MET A 110 -16.52 -2.73 -16.99
C MET A 110 -16.14 -4.20 -17.29
N PRO A 111 -16.02 -4.59 -18.57
CA PRO A 111 -15.73 -5.96 -18.95
C PRO A 111 -14.34 -6.45 -18.51
N GLU A 112 -13.38 -5.53 -18.33
CA GLU A 112 -12.02 -5.90 -17.89
C GLU A 112 -11.91 -6.25 -16.40
N GLY A 113 -12.87 -5.78 -15.59
CA GLY A 113 -12.84 -5.96 -14.13
C GLY A 113 -13.42 -7.31 -13.68
N GLY A 114 -14.38 -7.86 -14.43
CA GLY A 114 -14.96 -9.17 -14.14
C GLY A 114 -16.29 -9.41 -14.86
N ASP A 115 -16.87 -10.58 -14.59
CA ASP A 115 -18.21 -10.94 -15.06
C ASP A 115 -19.29 -10.48 -14.07
N GLN A 116 -20.56 -10.67 -14.45
CA GLN A 116 -21.70 -10.35 -13.59
C GLN A 116 -21.64 -11.06 -12.24
N ALA A 117 -21.15 -12.31 -12.21
CA ALA A 117 -21.01 -13.09 -10.97
C ALA A 117 -20.00 -12.44 -10.02
N HIS A 118 -18.85 -11.98 -10.54
CA HIS A 118 -17.85 -11.26 -9.77
C HIS A 118 -18.41 -9.98 -9.14
N TYR A 119 -19.11 -9.16 -9.93
CA TYR A 119 -19.70 -7.93 -9.40
C TYR A 119 -20.82 -8.20 -8.40
N TYR A 120 -21.65 -9.22 -8.62
CA TYR A 120 -22.67 -9.62 -7.67
C TYR A 120 -22.06 -10.05 -6.32
N ASP A 121 -20.96 -10.81 -6.35
CA ASP A 121 -20.22 -11.17 -5.12
C ASP A 121 -19.73 -9.90 -4.40
N LEU A 122 -19.08 -8.97 -5.11
CA LEU A 122 -18.60 -7.71 -4.53
C LEU A 122 -19.73 -6.87 -3.89
N LEU A 123 -20.91 -6.83 -4.52
CA LEU A 123 -22.07 -6.08 -4.05
C LEU A 123 -22.75 -6.73 -2.84
N THR A 124 -22.68 -8.06 -2.71
CA THR A 124 -23.35 -8.82 -1.63
C THR A 124 -22.41 -9.23 -0.50
N ARG A 125 -21.10 -9.03 -0.69
CA ARG A 125 -20.07 -9.36 0.30
C ARG A 125 -20.29 -8.60 1.60
N LYS A 126 -20.08 -9.28 2.74
CA LYS A 126 -20.22 -8.73 4.10
C LYS A 126 -19.07 -7.80 4.50
N VAL A 127 -18.71 -6.85 3.65
CA VAL A 127 -17.67 -5.83 3.88
C VAL A 127 -18.29 -4.44 3.92
N ASN A 128 -17.63 -3.49 4.58
CA ASN A 128 -18.10 -2.10 4.60
C ASN A 128 -17.79 -1.37 3.30
N PHE A 129 -16.79 -1.83 2.55
CA PHE A 129 -16.25 -1.14 1.39
C PHE A 129 -15.56 -2.15 0.46
N ALA A 130 -15.75 -2.00 -0.84
CA ALA A 130 -15.10 -2.79 -1.88
C ALA A 130 -14.75 -1.90 -3.08
N TYR A 131 -13.57 -2.10 -3.65
CA TYR A 131 -13.17 -1.43 -4.90
C TYR A 131 -13.81 -2.17 -6.08
N LEU A 132 -14.50 -1.43 -6.95
CA LEU A 132 -15.07 -1.97 -8.19
C LEU A 132 -14.09 -1.80 -9.34
N GLN A 133 -13.53 -0.60 -9.49
CA GLN A 133 -12.55 -0.29 -10.53
C GLN A 133 -11.62 0.82 -10.07
N ARG A 134 -10.32 0.54 -10.15
CA ARG A 134 -9.26 1.54 -10.00
C ARG A 134 -8.90 2.09 -11.37
N ARG A 135 -8.52 3.36 -11.44
CA ARG A 135 -8.16 4.04 -12.69
C ARG A 135 -9.31 4.17 -13.70
N ALA A 136 -10.49 4.51 -13.21
CA ALA A 136 -11.65 4.74 -14.06
C ALA A 136 -11.50 6.04 -14.86
N SER A 137 -11.91 5.99 -16.13
CA SER A 137 -12.00 7.19 -16.96
C SER A 137 -13.17 8.07 -16.50
N PRO A 138 -13.13 9.40 -16.73
CA PRO A 138 -14.25 10.28 -16.41
C PRO A 138 -15.56 9.85 -17.08
N ALA A 139 -15.48 9.37 -18.34
CA ALA A 139 -16.64 8.88 -19.08
C ALA A 139 -17.26 7.63 -18.43
N LEU A 140 -16.42 6.70 -17.94
CA LEU A 140 -16.90 5.52 -17.22
C LEU A 140 -17.55 5.90 -15.89
N VAL A 141 -16.97 6.86 -15.15
CA VAL A 141 -17.53 7.38 -13.90
C VAL A 141 -18.92 7.96 -14.15
N GLU A 142 -19.10 8.74 -15.21
CA GLU A 142 -20.41 9.31 -15.58
C GLU A 142 -21.44 8.22 -15.90
N GLN A 143 -21.04 7.21 -16.68
CA GLN A 143 -21.91 6.08 -17.04
C GLN A 143 -22.32 5.26 -15.80
N VAL A 144 -21.39 5.00 -14.88
CA VAL A 144 -21.69 4.28 -13.64
C VAL A 144 -22.52 5.14 -12.70
N ASN A 145 -22.28 6.45 -12.64
CA ASN A 145 -23.09 7.37 -11.84
C ASN A 145 -24.53 7.45 -12.36
N ALA A 146 -24.73 7.32 -13.67
CA ALA A 146 -26.06 7.28 -14.30
C ALA A 146 -26.90 6.05 -13.91
N ILE A 147 -26.29 5.00 -13.31
CA ILE A 147 -27.04 3.88 -12.69
C ILE A 147 -27.91 4.39 -11.52
N GLY A 148 -27.48 5.46 -10.84
CA GLY A 148 -28.25 6.09 -9.78
C GLY A 148 -28.23 5.34 -8.44
N GLU A 149 -27.24 4.47 -8.20
CA GLU A 149 -27.08 3.74 -6.93
C GLU A 149 -26.21 4.53 -5.93
N PRO A 150 -26.77 5.03 -4.82
CA PRO A 150 -26.02 5.81 -3.83
C PRO A 150 -24.92 5.04 -3.10
N ALA A 151 -24.97 3.70 -3.09
CA ALA A 151 -23.92 2.88 -2.51
C ALA A 151 -22.62 2.92 -3.31
N ILE A 152 -22.67 3.28 -4.60
CA ILE A 152 -21.49 3.43 -5.45
C ILE A 152 -20.92 4.84 -5.23
N VAL A 153 -19.66 4.89 -4.83
CA VAL A 153 -18.94 6.12 -4.51
C VAL A 153 -17.76 6.31 -5.45
N PHE A 154 -17.53 7.57 -5.79
CA PHE A 154 -16.45 7.99 -6.68
C PHE A 154 -15.48 8.86 -5.90
N ALA A 155 -14.22 8.46 -5.90
CA ALA A 155 -13.16 9.22 -5.24
C ALA A 155 -12.06 9.56 -6.24
N ARG A 156 -11.45 10.74 -6.12
CA ARG A 156 -10.18 11.05 -6.77
C ARG A 156 -9.06 10.60 -5.85
N GLU A 157 -8.28 9.64 -6.32
CA GLU A 157 -7.17 9.08 -5.58
C GLU A 157 -5.90 9.14 -6.45
N THR A 158 -4.79 9.49 -5.81
CA THR A 158 -3.46 9.35 -6.41
C THR A 158 -3.13 7.87 -6.53
N GLN A 159 -2.83 7.40 -7.74
CA GLN A 159 -2.47 6.01 -7.99
C GLN A 159 -1.10 5.88 -8.63
N ARG A 160 -0.41 4.79 -8.28
CA ARG A 160 0.84 4.43 -8.92
C ARG A 160 0.58 3.72 -10.24
N LEU A 161 1.18 4.23 -11.31
CA LEU A 161 1.09 3.68 -12.66
C LEU A 161 2.48 3.27 -13.14
N TYR A 162 2.58 2.07 -13.70
CA TYR A 162 3.77 1.58 -14.39
C TYR A 162 3.46 1.53 -15.89
N PRO A 163 3.86 2.55 -16.69
CA PRO A 163 3.41 2.69 -18.08
C PRO A 163 3.75 1.51 -18.98
N GLN A 164 4.92 0.91 -18.76
CA GLN A 164 5.45 -0.20 -19.55
C GLN A 164 4.99 -1.58 -19.03
N SER A 165 4.02 -1.61 -18.11
CA SER A 165 3.47 -2.84 -17.51
C SER A 165 4.56 -3.76 -16.95
N THR A 166 4.90 -4.85 -17.65
CA THR A 166 5.81 -5.89 -17.17
C THR A 166 7.29 -5.53 -17.30
N LEU A 167 7.62 -4.53 -18.10
CA LEU A 167 9.00 -4.13 -18.34
C LEU A 167 9.65 -3.64 -17.04
N ALA A 168 10.83 -4.20 -16.74
CA ALA A 168 11.58 -3.91 -15.51
C ALA A 168 10.79 -4.16 -14.21
N ALA A 169 9.73 -4.98 -14.22
CA ALA A 169 8.84 -5.15 -13.07
C ALA A 169 9.57 -5.54 -11.77
N HIS A 170 10.56 -6.44 -11.84
CA HIS A 170 11.36 -6.82 -10.65
C HIS A 170 12.38 -5.78 -10.23
N ALA A 171 12.86 -4.95 -11.16
CA ALA A 171 13.77 -3.86 -10.85
C ALA A 171 13.01 -2.72 -10.18
N LEU A 172 11.86 -2.33 -10.74
CA LEU A 172 10.99 -1.30 -10.19
C LEU A 172 10.34 -1.77 -8.89
N GLY A 173 9.80 -2.98 -8.87
CA GLY A 173 8.97 -3.49 -7.79
C GLY A 173 7.55 -2.95 -7.83
N PHE A 174 6.88 -2.98 -6.69
CA PHE A 174 5.48 -2.57 -6.56
C PHE A 174 5.17 -2.01 -5.17
N LEU A 175 3.99 -1.40 -5.03
CA LEU A 175 3.51 -0.83 -3.77
C LEU A 175 2.56 -1.77 -3.01
N SER A 176 2.50 -1.59 -1.70
CA SER A 176 1.45 -2.10 -0.83
C SER A 176 0.14 -1.34 -1.07
N THR A 177 -0.97 -1.86 -0.53
CA THR A 177 -2.26 -1.16 -0.47
C THR A 177 -2.16 0.19 0.25
N ASP A 178 -1.19 0.32 1.15
CA ASP A 178 -0.97 1.53 1.95
C ASP A 178 -0.05 2.56 1.24
N GLY A 179 0.38 2.28 0.01
CA GLY A 179 1.21 3.19 -0.80
C GLY A 179 2.72 3.11 -0.56
N HIS A 180 3.18 2.24 0.35
CA HIS A 180 4.60 1.99 0.62
C HIS A 180 5.21 0.99 -0.35
N GLY A 181 6.47 1.19 -0.74
CA GLY A 181 7.22 0.26 -1.58
C GLY A 181 7.47 -1.10 -0.92
N MET A 182 6.99 -2.16 -1.56
CA MET A 182 7.12 -3.55 -1.08
C MET A 182 8.36 -4.25 -1.61
N SER A 183 8.78 -3.94 -2.83
CA SER A 183 9.91 -4.59 -3.50
C SER A 183 10.63 -3.63 -4.45
N GLY A 184 11.76 -4.07 -4.99
CA GLY A 184 12.53 -3.34 -6.01
C GLY A 184 12.94 -1.93 -5.59
N MET A 185 13.10 -1.05 -6.58
CA MET A 185 13.44 0.35 -6.38
C MET A 185 12.34 1.14 -5.66
N GLU A 186 11.07 0.73 -5.75
CA GLU A 186 9.99 1.34 -4.97
C GLU A 186 10.24 1.21 -3.47
N ARG A 187 10.72 0.04 -3.01
CA ARG A 187 11.08 -0.16 -1.59
C ARG A 187 12.35 0.59 -1.21
N VAL A 188 13.37 0.54 -2.07
CA VAL A 188 14.67 1.17 -1.79
C VAL A 188 14.55 2.69 -1.71
N LEU A 189 13.76 3.29 -2.60
CA LEU A 189 13.57 4.73 -2.70
C LEU A 189 12.35 5.23 -1.91
N ASP A 190 11.69 4.40 -1.10
CA ASP A 190 10.39 4.74 -0.48
C ASP A 190 10.43 6.07 0.28
N GLN A 191 11.47 6.27 1.09
CA GLN A 191 11.66 7.51 1.85
C GLN A 191 11.91 8.73 0.94
N GLN A 192 12.74 8.57 -0.10
CA GLN A 192 13.06 9.65 -1.03
C GLN A 192 11.86 10.02 -1.91
N LEU A 193 11.08 9.05 -2.34
CA LEU A 193 9.90 9.26 -3.17
C LEU A 193 8.74 9.89 -2.38
N LEU A 194 8.69 9.70 -1.07
CA LEU A 194 7.69 10.30 -0.18
C LEU A 194 8.15 11.63 0.44
N ASP A 195 9.40 12.05 0.23
CA ASP A 195 9.94 13.29 0.78
C ASP A 195 9.23 14.51 0.17
N PRO A 196 8.48 15.31 0.97
CA PRO A 196 7.79 16.50 0.47
C PRO A 196 8.72 17.55 -0.12
N THR A 197 9.99 17.59 0.32
CA THR A 197 10.99 18.54 -0.20
C THR A 197 11.48 18.18 -1.61
N GLN A 198 11.27 16.94 -2.03
CA GLN A 198 11.59 16.43 -3.38
C GLN A 198 10.34 16.17 -4.22
N ALA A 199 9.16 16.56 -3.73
CA ALA A 199 7.90 16.38 -4.45
C ALA A 199 7.98 16.96 -5.87
N GLY A 200 7.59 16.15 -6.86
CA GLY A 200 7.62 16.52 -8.28
C GLY A 200 8.98 16.40 -8.97
N LYS A 201 10.07 16.07 -8.26
CA LYS A 201 11.35 15.74 -8.90
C LYS A 201 11.43 14.24 -9.19
N PRO A 202 11.61 13.84 -10.46
CA PRO A 202 11.76 12.43 -10.78
C PRO A 202 13.11 11.90 -10.28
N VAL A 203 13.12 10.65 -9.82
CA VAL A 203 14.35 9.91 -9.50
C VAL A 203 14.74 9.10 -10.74
N ALA A 204 15.92 9.39 -11.28
CA ALA A 204 16.48 8.66 -12.40
C ALA A 204 17.18 7.37 -11.92
N LEU A 205 16.85 6.25 -12.56
CA LEU A 205 17.58 5.00 -12.42
C LEU A 205 18.70 4.92 -13.46
N SER A 206 19.68 4.05 -13.22
CA SER A 206 20.71 3.71 -14.21
C SER A 206 20.18 2.90 -15.40
N LEU A 207 18.96 2.36 -15.28
CA LEU A 207 18.34 1.53 -16.31
C LEU A 207 18.14 2.32 -17.60
N ASP A 208 18.39 1.67 -18.74
CA ASP A 208 17.98 2.14 -20.06
C ASP A 208 16.80 1.29 -20.54
N VAL A 209 15.66 1.93 -20.78
CA VAL A 209 14.43 1.23 -21.15
C VAL A 209 14.58 0.42 -22.45
N ARG A 210 15.44 0.86 -23.37
CA ARG A 210 15.66 0.20 -24.68
C ARG A 210 16.49 -1.06 -24.51
N VAL A 211 17.55 -0.98 -23.70
CA VAL A 211 18.42 -2.13 -23.40
C VAL A 211 17.66 -3.15 -22.56
N GLN A 212 16.88 -2.69 -21.59
CA GLN A 212 15.98 -3.53 -20.80
C GLN A 212 15.02 -4.31 -21.70
N ALA A 213 14.31 -3.62 -22.61
CA ALA A 213 13.36 -4.26 -23.52
C ALA A 213 14.03 -5.28 -24.45
N ALA A 214 15.21 -4.95 -24.98
CA ALA A 214 15.99 -5.87 -25.80
C ALA A 214 16.38 -7.14 -25.02
N LEU A 215 16.88 -6.99 -23.79
CA LEU A 215 17.26 -8.12 -22.94
C LEU A 215 16.04 -8.97 -22.54
N GLU A 216 14.92 -8.36 -22.15
CA GLU A 216 13.69 -9.10 -21.80
C GLU A 216 13.16 -9.90 -23.00
N SER A 217 13.14 -9.28 -24.19
CA SER A 217 12.68 -9.94 -25.42
C SER A 217 13.56 -11.15 -25.78
N GLU A 218 14.89 -11.00 -25.75
CA GLU A 218 15.80 -12.09 -26.09
C GLU A 218 15.78 -13.23 -25.05
N LEU A 219 15.72 -12.91 -23.76
CA LEU A 219 15.60 -13.93 -22.72
C LEU A 219 14.24 -14.65 -22.79
N GLY A 220 13.15 -13.92 -23.05
CA GLY A 220 11.83 -14.52 -23.25
C GLY A 220 11.81 -15.47 -24.46
N ARG A 221 12.41 -15.06 -25.58
CA ARG A 221 12.55 -15.89 -26.78
C ARG A 221 13.40 -17.12 -26.51
N ALA A 222 14.51 -16.97 -25.77
CA ALA A 222 15.37 -18.07 -25.38
C ALA A 222 14.64 -19.06 -24.46
N MET A 223 13.86 -18.58 -23.49
CA MET A 223 13.03 -19.44 -22.64
C MET A 223 12.04 -20.28 -23.44
N GLY A 224 11.37 -19.68 -24.43
CA GLY A 224 10.46 -20.41 -25.31
C GLY A 224 11.19 -21.43 -26.19
N THR A 225 12.36 -21.08 -26.71
CA THR A 225 13.17 -21.96 -27.58
C THR A 225 13.72 -23.17 -26.82
N PHE A 226 14.17 -22.97 -25.59
CA PHE A 226 14.82 -24.00 -24.78
C PHE A 226 13.90 -24.62 -23.72
N SER A 227 12.61 -24.26 -23.71
CA SER A 227 11.64 -24.66 -22.68
C SER A 227 12.15 -24.44 -21.24
N ALA A 228 12.86 -23.34 -21.02
CA ALA A 228 13.45 -23.03 -19.73
C ALA A 228 12.38 -22.58 -18.72
N ARG A 229 12.55 -22.96 -17.45
CA ARG A 229 11.62 -22.58 -16.37
C ARG A 229 11.72 -21.10 -15.97
N GLY A 230 12.91 -20.53 -16.06
CA GLY A 230 13.18 -19.13 -15.73
C GLY A 230 14.47 -18.64 -16.39
N ALA A 231 14.61 -17.33 -16.52
CA ALA A 231 15.81 -16.71 -17.09
C ALA A 231 16.11 -15.38 -16.40
N GLY A 232 17.38 -15.17 -16.04
CA GLY A 232 17.87 -13.93 -15.45
C GLY A 232 18.97 -13.35 -16.31
N GLY A 233 19.08 -12.02 -16.34
CA GLY A 233 20.16 -11.34 -17.05
C GLY A 233 20.44 -9.96 -16.46
N ILE A 234 21.69 -9.54 -16.52
CA ILE A 234 22.15 -8.22 -16.11
C ILE A 234 23.06 -7.66 -17.21
N VAL A 235 22.86 -6.40 -17.58
CA VAL A 235 23.82 -5.61 -18.38
C VAL A 235 24.41 -4.54 -17.48
N LEU A 236 25.73 -4.49 -17.41
CA LEU A 236 26.47 -3.52 -16.61
C LEU A 236 27.30 -2.61 -17.52
N ASP A 237 27.42 -1.35 -17.13
CA ASP A 237 28.48 -0.49 -17.62
C ASP A 237 29.79 -0.87 -16.92
N VAL A 238 30.81 -1.24 -17.69
CA VAL A 238 32.10 -1.74 -17.16
C VAL A 238 32.96 -0.65 -16.54
N HIS A 239 32.69 0.62 -16.86
CA HIS A 239 33.45 1.76 -16.34
C HIS A 239 32.81 2.36 -15.10
N THR A 240 31.47 2.44 -15.05
CA THR A 240 30.74 3.05 -13.93
C THR A 240 30.18 2.03 -12.93
N GLY A 241 30.04 0.76 -13.34
CA GLY A 241 29.37 -0.26 -12.55
C GLY A 241 27.84 -0.13 -12.52
N GLU A 242 27.28 0.82 -13.28
CA GLU A 242 25.84 1.03 -13.37
C GLU A 242 25.12 -0.17 -13.98
N VAL A 243 23.96 -0.50 -13.42
CA VAL A 243 23.07 -1.53 -13.98
C VAL A 243 22.22 -0.91 -15.08
N ILE A 244 22.51 -1.26 -16.33
CA ILE A 244 21.82 -0.74 -17.51
C ILE A 244 20.54 -1.51 -17.80
N ALA A 245 20.53 -2.81 -17.51
CA ALA A 245 19.35 -3.66 -17.56
C ALA A 245 19.44 -4.76 -16.51
N MET A 246 18.30 -5.13 -15.92
CA MET A 246 18.17 -6.26 -15.01
C MET A 246 16.83 -6.96 -15.27
N VAL A 247 16.91 -8.20 -15.74
CA VAL A 247 15.76 -9.00 -16.13
C VAL A 247 15.65 -10.21 -15.25
N SER A 248 14.43 -10.54 -14.86
CA SER A 248 14.05 -11.80 -14.20
C SER A 248 12.78 -12.30 -14.87
N LEU A 249 12.77 -13.55 -15.30
CA LEU A 249 11.64 -14.21 -15.92
C LEU A 249 11.34 -15.52 -15.17
N PRO A 250 10.05 -15.88 -14.96
CA PRO A 250 8.85 -15.19 -15.43
C PRO A 250 8.61 -13.82 -14.74
N THR A 251 7.91 -12.92 -15.44
CA THR A 251 7.61 -11.56 -14.98
C THR A 251 6.17 -11.41 -14.53
N PHE A 252 5.86 -10.29 -13.86
CA PHE A 252 4.52 -9.93 -13.40
C PHE A 252 4.16 -8.52 -13.82
N ASN A 253 2.87 -8.18 -13.80
CA ASN A 253 2.44 -6.81 -14.01
C ASN A 253 2.30 -6.08 -12.65
N PRO A 254 3.14 -5.08 -12.34
CA PRO A 254 3.07 -4.32 -11.09
C PRO A 254 1.80 -3.46 -10.97
N ASN A 255 1.07 -3.23 -12.08
CA ASN A 255 -0.26 -2.63 -12.02
C ASN A 255 -1.35 -3.61 -11.55
N ARG A 256 -1.07 -4.93 -11.50
CA ARG A 256 -2.01 -6.01 -11.17
C ARG A 256 -1.34 -7.11 -10.31
N VAL A 257 -0.58 -6.72 -9.30
CA VAL A 257 0.22 -7.64 -8.45
C VAL A 257 -0.60 -8.77 -7.84
N GLY A 258 -1.87 -8.52 -7.47
CA GLY A 258 -2.72 -9.54 -6.85
C GLY A 258 -3.04 -10.76 -7.74
N MET A 259 -2.73 -10.70 -9.04
CA MET A 259 -2.87 -11.83 -9.97
C MET A 259 -1.58 -12.63 -10.15
N ALA A 260 -0.44 -12.13 -9.62
CA ALA A 260 0.86 -12.74 -9.83
C ALA A 260 1.12 -13.88 -8.84
N GLY A 261 1.73 -14.96 -9.33
CA GLY A 261 2.20 -16.07 -8.50
C GLY A 261 3.47 -15.73 -7.70
N SER A 262 3.76 -16.50 -6.65
CA SER A 262 4.98 -16.30 -5.84
C SER A 262 6.27 -16.47 -6.65
N GLU A 263 6.25 -17.32 -7.68
CA GLU A 263 7.39 -17.51 -8.59
C GLU A 263 7.61 -16.30 -9.51
N GLU A 264 6.54 -15.69 -10.02
CA GLU A 264 6.61 -14.50 -10.87
C GLU A 264 7.07 -13.27 -10.09
N LEU A 265 6.72 -13.17 -8.80
CA LEU A 265 7.16 -12.07 -7.93
C LEU A 265 8.64 -12.19 -7.52
N ARG A 266 9.23 -13.38 -7.62
CA ARG A 266 10.62 -13.63 -7.22
C ARG A 266 11.57 -13.03 -8.24
N ASN A 267 12.49 -12.17 -7.79
CA ASN A 267 13.57 -11.68 -8.64
C ASN A 267 14.71 -12.72 -8.66
N ILE A 268 14.72 -13.62 -9.63
CA ILE A 268 15.71 -14.70 -9.67
C ILE A 268 17.14 -14.19 -9.85
N THR A 269 17.31 -13.01 -10.45
CA THR A 269 18.60 -12.40 -10.73
C THR A 269 19.32 -11.91 -9.48
N THR A 270 18.57 -11.47 -8.47
CA THR A 270 19.15 -10.99 -7.19
C THR A 270 18.92 -11.95 -6.02
N GLN A 271 17.95 -12.86 -6.12
CA GLN A 271 17.54 -13.72 -5.00
C GLN A 271 17.89 -15.19 -5.18
N SER A 272 18.38 -15.61 -6.35
CA SER A 272 18.77 -17.01 -6.58
C SER A 272 20.27 -17.20 -6.43
N VAL A 273 20.65 -18.37 -5.92
CA VAL A 273 22.04 -18.82 -5.83
C VAL A 273 22.20 -20.04 -6.73
N PHE A 274 23.28 -20.06 -7.50
CA PHE A 274 23.64 -21.17 -8.37
C PHE A 274 25.16 -21.34 -8.40
N GLU A 275 25.62 -22.55 -8.71
CA GLU A 275 27.04 -22.80 -8.94
C GLU A 275 27.49 -22.12 -10.23
N LEU A 276 28.52 -21.28 -10.14
CA LEU A 276 29.02 -20.49 -11.28
C LEU A 276 29.69 -21.38 -12.34
N GLY A 277 30.21 -22.54 -11.94
CA GLY A 277 30.86 -23.49 -12.85
C GLY A 277 31.96 -22.83 -13.67
N SER A 278 31.96 -23.08 -14.98
CA SER A 278 33.02 -22.61 -15.89
C SER A 278 33.08 -21.09 -16.05
N THR A 279 32.07 -20.33 -15.64
CA THR A 279 32.11 -18.85 -15.74
C THR A 279 33.12 -18.22 -14.77
N PHE A 280 33.54 -18.96 -13.74
CA PHE A 280 34.52 -18.48 -12.75
C PHE A 280 35.98 -18.68 -13.16
N LYS A 281 36.24 -19.53 -14.18
CA LYS A 281 37.61 -19.86 -14.65
C LYS A 281 38.46 -18.64 -15.03
N PRO A 282 37.93 -17.57 -15.66
CA PRO A 282 38.73 -16.38 -15.95
C PRO A 282 39.36 -15.75 -14.70
N ILE A 283 38.65 -15.76 -13.55
CA ILE A 283 39.19 -15.26 -12.29
C ILE A 283 40.34 -16.15 -11.81
N THR A 284 40.18 -17.48 -11.86
CA THR A 284 41.25 -18.43 -11.53
C THR A 284 42.48 -18.22 -12.41
N MET A 285 42.28 -18.01 -13.72
CA MET A 285 43.38 -17.72 -14.64
C MET A 285 44.05 -16.38 -14.33
N ALA A 286 43.27 -15.34 -14.06
CA ALA A 286 43.80 -14.03 -13.66
C ALA A 286 44.66 -14.14 -12.40
N THR A 287 44.20 -14.87 -11.36
CA THR A 287 45.01 -15.13 -10.16
C THR A 287 46.28 -15.91 -10.48
N ALA A 288 46.22 -16.91 -11.36
CA ALA A 288 47.40 -17.68 -11.75
C ALA A 288 48.43 -16.83 -12.50
N MET A 289 47.99 -15.86 -13.29
CA MET A 289 48.87 -14.88 -13.95
C MET A 289 49.45 -13.87 -12.95
N ASP A 290 48.60 -13.32 -12.08
CA ASP A 290 48.96 -12.31 -11.07
C ASP A 290 49.98 -12.85 -10.05
N THR A 291 49.82 -14.10 -9.63
CA THR A 291 50.76 -14.80 -8.72
C THR A 291 52.02 -15.32 -9.42
N GLY A 292 52.14 -15.15 -10.74
CA GLY A 292 53.29 -15.61 -11.53
C GLY A 292 53.37 -17.13 -11.74
N VAL A 293 52.33 -17.90 -11.39
CA VAL A 293 52.27 -19.35 -11.68
C VAL A 293 52.18 -19.59 -13.19
N VAL A 294 51.42 -18.76 -13.89
CA VAL A 294 51.29 -18.75 -15.34
C VAL A 294 51.91 -17.47 -15.88
N THR A 295 53.14 -17.57 -16.37
CA THR A 295 53.92 -16.43 -16.90
C THR A 295 53.74 -16.20 -18.40
N SER A 296 53.13 -17.14 -19.12
CA SER A 296 52.91 -17.05 -20.57
C SER A 296 51.69 -17.85 -21.01
N MET A 297 50.85 -17.25 -21.86
CA MET A 297 49.71 -17.92 -22.50
C MET A 297 50.12 -18.98 -23.53
N ALA A 298 51.39 -19.01 -23.94
CA ALA A 298 51.90 -20.05 -24.84
C ALA A 298 52.19 -21.37 -24.11
N ARG A 299 52.22 -21.37 -22.78
CA ARG A 299 52.45 -22.57 -21.97
C ARG A 299 51.28 -23.54 -22.17
N ARG A 300 51.59 -24.78 -22.55
CA ARG A 300 50.60 -25.85 -22.69
C ARG A 300 50.46 -26.62 -21.38
N PHE A 301 49.24 -27.06 -21.12
CA PHE A 301 48.90 -27.98 -20.04
C PHE A 301 48.35 -29.26 -20.65
N ASP A 302 48.82 -30.41 -20.18
CA ASP A 302 48.30 -31.70 -20.64
C ASP A 302 46.92 -31.93 -20.02
N ALA A 303 45.89 -31.92 -20.86
CA ALA A 303 44.51 -32.22 -20.50
C ALA A 303 43.97 -33.46 -21.26
N THR A 304 44.88 -34.32 -21.75
CA THR A 304 44.51 -35.53 -22.53
C THR A 304 43.87 -36.62 -21.66
N HIS A 305 44.10 -36.58 -20.35
CA HIS A 305 43.54 -37.54 -19.38
C HIS A 305 42.87 -36.79 -18.21
N PRO A 306 41.80 -37.34 -17.60
CA PRO A 306 41.20 -36.78 -16.39
C PRO A 306 42.21 -36.68 -15.23
N LEU A 307 42.12 -35.61 -14.45
CA LEU A 307 42.95 -35.39 -13.27
C LEU A 307 42.38 -36.17 -12.07
N LYS A 308 43.09 -37.20 -11.62
CA LYS A 308 42.74 -37.91 -10.39
C LYS A 308 43.23 -37.14 -9.16
N VAL A 309 42.32 -36.78 -8.27
CA VAL A 309 42.65 -36.16 -6.99
C VAL A 309 41.98 -36.97 -5.87
N GLY A 310 42.79 -37.71 -5.10
CA GLY A 310 42.29 -38.65 -4.09
C GLY A 310 41.51 -39.81 -4.72
N GLY A 311 40.29 -40.09 -4.22
CA GLY A 311 39.39 -41.12 -4.74
C GLY A 311 38.48 -40.67 -5.90
N TYR A 312 38.61 -39.43 -6.36
CA TYR A 312 37.79 -38.86 -7.44
C TYR A 312 38.62 -38.68 -8.71
N THR A 313 37.99 -38.94 -9.85
CA THR A 313 38.52 -38.76 -11.22
C THR A 313 37.84 -37.59 -11.89
#